data_AF-A0A1K1Q300-F1
#
_entry.id   AF-A0A1K1Q300-F1
#
_cell.length_a   1.000
_cell.length_b   1.000
_cell.length_c   1.000
_cell.angle_alpha   90.00
_cell.angle_beta   90.00
_cell.angle_gamma   90.00
#
_symmetry.space_group_name_H-M   'P 1'
#
loop_
_entity.id
_entity.type
_entity.pdbx_description
1 polymer ?
#
loop_
_entity_poly.entity_id
_entity_poly.type
_entity_poly.pdbx_seq_one_letter_code
_entity_poly.pdbx_strand_id
1 'polypeptide(L)'
;MEFENRDTKVFMFLVSTFVADKKTYLLPTNEFYKTDPTKTLLGYFDDEYIYLIPGVIIGMCEDYLTKIGKPRINIQNVLNTLFRANLIKVGWVMRKDMRYRPEKRIGETRRRYITFIRKELKERKGTINA
;
A
#
# COMPACT_ATOMS: atom_id res chain seq x y z
N MET A 1 -17.24 0.36 4.84
CA MET A 1 -16.68 -0.85 5.45
C MET A 1 -15.80 -0.42 6.61
N GLU A 2 -16.07 -0.92 7.81
CA GLU A 2 -15.22 -0.65 8.97
C GLU A 2 -14.39 -1.90 9.24
N PHE A 3 -13.06 -1.83 9.14
CA PHE A 3 -12.20 -2.99 9.39
C PHE A 3 -12.29 -3.37 10.86
N GLU A 4 -12.70 -4.57 11.24
CA GLU A 4 -12.80 -4.94 12.67
C GLU A 4 -11.44 -4.86 13.40
N ASN A 5 -10.34 -5.06 12.68
CA ASN A 5 -8.99 -5.02 13.22
C ASN A 5 -8.42 -3.58 13.27
N ARG A 6 -8.04 -3.14 14.49
CA ARG A 6 -7.38 -1.84 14.77
C ARG A 6 -6.24 -1.56 13.80
N ASP A 7 -5.32 -2.51 13.66
CA ASP A 7 -4.08 -2.33 12.90
C ASP A 7 -4.40 -2.02 11.42
N THR A 8 -5.41 -2.69 10.86
CA THR A 8 -5.87 -2.45 9.48
C THR A 8 -6.58 -1.11 9.35
N LYS A 9 -7.42 -0.71 10.32
CA LYS A 9 -8.02 0.64 10.33
C LYS A 9 -6.94 1.72 10.32
N VAL A 10 -5.97 1.62 11.22
CA VAL A 10 -4.89 2.61 11.35
C VAL A 10 -4.04 2.61 10.08
N PHE A 11 -3.66 1.45 9.56
CA PHE A 11 -2.88 1.37 8.32
C PHE A 11 -3.62 2.06 7.17
N MET A 12 -4.88 1.71 6.92
CA MET A 12 -5.63 2.30 5.80
C MET A 12 -5.86 3.80 5.97
N PHE A 13 -6.09 4.27 7.20
CA PHE A 13 -6.17 5.69 7.52
C PHE A 13 -4.85 6.42 7.18
N LEU A 14 -3.71 5.87 7.60
CA LEU A 14 -2.40 6.46 7.34
C LEU A 14 -2.08 6.46 5.85
N VAL A 15 -2.33 5.36 5.14
CA VAL A 15 -2.10 5.29 3.70
C VAL A 15 -2.98 6.30 2.94
N SER A 16 -4.25 6.41 3.30
CA SER A 16 -5.17 7.44 2.76
C SER A 16 -4.62 8.85 3.01
N THR A 17 -4.15 9.12 4.23
CA THR A 17 -3.55 10.41 4.60
C THR A 17 -2.29 10.70 3.79
N PHE A 18 -1.39 9.71 3.66
CA PHE A 18 -0.16 9.87 2.90
C PHE A 18 -0.42 10.03 1.40
N VAL A 19 -1.44 9.40 0.83
CA VAL A 19 -1.74 9.61 -0.60
C VAL A 19 -2.33 11.00 -0.86
N ALA A 20 -3.03 11.57 0.12
CA ALA A 20 -3.57 12.93 0.04
C ALA A 20 -2.55 14.04 0.39
N ASP A 21 -1.39 13.70 0.95
CA ASP A 21 -0.37 14.67 1.35
C ASP A 21 0.38 15.23 0.13
N LYS A 22 0.69 16.53 0.14
CA LYS A 22 1.35 17.24 -0.98
C LYS A 22 2.83 16.90 -1.12
N LYS A 23 3.46 16.34 -0.09
CA LYS A 23 4.88 15.96 -0.03
C LYS A 23 5.12 14.53 -0.51
N THR A 24 4.07 13.82 -0.86
CA THR A 24 4.07 12.44 -1.33
C THR A 24 3.34 12.35 -2.66
N TYR A 25 3.56 11.27 -3.39
CA TYR A 25 2.88 11.07 -4.66
C TYR A 25 2.90 9.61 -5.11
N LEU A 26 1.96 9.29 -6.00
CA LEU A 26 1.95 8.08 -6.80
C LEU A 26 2.17 8.47 -8.27
N LEU A 27 2.93 7.67 -9.01
CA LEU A 27 3.14 7.90 -10.45
C LEU A 27 2.31 6.92 -11.29
N PRO A 28 1.77 7.36 -12.43
CA PRO A 28 1.32 6.43 -13.45
C PRO A 28 2.45 5.45 -13.83
N THR A 29 2.14 4.18 -14.02
CA THR A 29 3.16 3.16 -14.35
C THR A 29 3.89 3.43 -15.68
N ASN A 30 3.24 4.11 -16.63
CA ASN A 30 3.82 4.56 -17.90
C ASN A 30 4.71 5.81 -17.75
N GLU A 31 4.69 6.48 -16.61
CA GLU A 31 5.48 7.67 -16.29
C GLU A 31 6.52 7.40 -15.20
N PHE A 32 6.94 6.14 -15.04
CA PHE A 32 7.81 5.71 -13.94
C PHE A 32 9.16 6.45 -13.86
N TYR A 33 9.61 7.08 -14.96
CA TYR A 33 10.84 7.85 -15.04
C TYR A 33 10.68 9.31 -14.58
N LYS A 34 9.45 9.81 -14.41
CA LYS A 34 9.18 11.21 -14.02
C LYS A 34 9.19 11.39 -12.49
N THR A 35 10.19 10.83 -11.82
CA THR A 35 10.31 10.95 -10.36
C THR A 35 10.69 12.38 -9.96
N ASP A 36 9.95 12.95 -9.02
CA ASP A 36 10.25 14.21 -8.34
C ASP A 36 11.11 13.91 -7.09
N PRO A 37 12.37 14.39 -7.02
CA PRO A 37 13.25 14.17 -5.88
C PRO A 37 12.87 15.00 -4.65
N THR A 38 12.00 16.01 -4.79
CA THR A 38 11.57 16.88 -3.68
C THR A 38 10.40 16.30 -2.87
N LYS A 39 9.83 15.18 -3.35
CA LYS A 39 8.69 14.50 -2.75
C LYS A 39 9.00 13.01 -2.54
N THR A 40 8.24 12.39 -1.65
CA THR A 40 8.34 10.95 -1.37
C THR A 40 7.47 10.16 -2.33
N LEU A 41 8.09 9.34 -3.18
CA LEU A 41 7.37 8.39 -4.04
C LEU A 41 6.81 7.24 -3.21
N LEU A 42 5.49 7.16 -3.11
CA LEU A 42 4.80 6.07 -2.41
C LEU A 42 4.70 4.79 -3.25
N GLY A 43 4.74 4.95 -4.57
CA GLY A 43 4.53 3.86 -5.50
C GLY A 43 3.92 4.31 -6.82
N TYR A 44 3.22 3.39 -7.47
CA TYR A 44 2.69 3.59 -8.82
C TYR A 44 1.23 3.23 -8.92
N PHE A 45 0.56 3.61 -10.01
CA PHE A 45 -0.80 3.17 -10.31
C PHE A 45 -1.02 2.98 -11.81
N ASP A 46 -1.97 2.11 -12.13
CA ASP A 46 -2.57 1.98 -13.45
C ASP A 46 -4.11 1.95 -13.32
N ASP A 47 -4.81 1.61 -14.39
CA ASP A 47 -6.27 1.57 -14.39
C ASP A 47 -6.84 0.51 -13.44
N GLU A 48 -6.10 -0.57 -13.19
CA GLU A 48 -6.56 -1.71 -12.39
C GLU A 48 -6.06 -1.67 -10.94
N TYR A 49 -4.83 -1.19 -10.71
CA TYR A 49 -4.15 -1.36 -9.43
C TYR A 49 -3.41 -0.11 -8.94
N ILE A 50 -3.21 -0.07 -7.62
CA ILE A 50 -2.26 0.81 -6.95
C ILE A 50 -1.14 -0.06 -6.36
N TYR A 51 0.11 0.25 -6.67
CA TYR A 51 1.30 -0.49 -6.29
C TYR A 51 2.12 0.30 -5.28
N LEU A 52 1.89 0.08 -3.98
CA LEU A 52 2.65 0.78 -2.93
C LEU A 52 4.00 0.10 -2.68
N ILE A 53 5.05 0.91 -2.53
CA ILE A 53 6.39 0.44 -2.16
C ILE A 53 6.38 0.06 -0.67
N PRO A 54 6.53 -1.22 -0.29
CA PRO A 54 6.34 -1.66 1.09
C PRO A 54 7.28 -0.98 2.06
N GLY A 55 8.56 -0.85 1.72
CA GLY A 55 9.57 -0.22 2.58
C GLY A 55 9.27 1.25 2.88
N VAL A 56 8.72 1.98 1.91
CA VAL A 56 8.34 3.39 2.07
C VAL A 56 7.10 3.47 2.95
N ILE A 57 6.02 2.77 2.57
CA ILE A 57 4.74 2.95 3.26
C ILE A 57 4.76 2.41 4.68
N ILE A 58 5.44 1.29 4.93
CA ILE A 58 5.58 0.71 6.27
C ILE A 58 6.47 1.62 7.12
N GLY A 59 7.61 2.07 6.59
CA GLY A 59 8.51 2.98 7.30
C GLY A 59 7.81 4.28 7.70
N MET A 60 7.05 4.90 6.80
CA MET A 60 6.27 6.11 7.10
C MET A 60 5.20 5.86 8.18
N CYS A 61 4.53 4.71 8.16
CA CYS A 61 3.57 4.35 9.22
C CYS A 61 4.26 4.22 10.57
N GLU A 62 5.39 3.51 10.63
CA GLU A 62 6.17 3.32 11.86
C GLU A 62 6.68 4.66 12.41
N ASP A 63 7.28 5.50 11.55
CA ASP A 63 7.77 6.83 11.93
C ASP A 63 6.66 7.72 12.49
N TYR A 64 5.50 7.74 11.82
CA TYR A 64 4.36 8.53 12.29
C TYR A 64 3.90 8.07 13.66
N LEU A 65 3.66 6.77 13.83
CA LEU A 65 3.18 6.19 15.09
C LEU A 65 4.16 6.39 16.24
N THR A 66 5.46 6.23 15.98
CA THR A 66 6.51 6.49 16.96
C THR A 66 6.52 7.95 17.39
N LYS A 67 6.43 8.91 16.45
CA LYS A 67 6.40 10.34 16.77
C LYS A 67 5.22 10.74 17.67
N ILE A 68 4.06 10.10 17.48
CA ILE A 68 2.86 10.37 18.29
C ILE A 68 2.71 9.45 19.50
N GLY A 69 3.72 8.64 19.82
CA GLY A 69 3.73 7.73 20.98
C GLY A 69 2.65 6.64 20.92
N LYS A 70 2.26 6.19 19.72
CA LYS A 70 1.25 5.13 19.54
C LYS A 70 1.90 3.78 19.24
N PRO A 71 1.24 2.65 19.60
CA PRO A 71 1.74 1.32 19.29
C PRO A 71 1.88 1.08 17.79
N ARG A 72 2.93 0.34 17.42
CA ARG A 72 3.16 -0.15 16.05
C ARG A 72 2.00 -1.02 15.56
N ILE A 73 1.89 -1.12 14.24
CA ILE A 73 0.91 -1.95 13.54
C ILE A 73 1.52 -3.31 13.25
N ASN A 74 0.77 -4.40 13.47
CA ASN A 74 1.16 -5.71 12.98
C ASN A 74 0.86 -5.83 11.47
N ILE A 75 1.88 -5.58 10.64
CA ILE A 75 1.76 -5.63 9.18
C ILE A 75 1.28 -6.98 8.66
N GLN A 76 1.65 -8.09 9.31
CA GLN A 76 1.17 -9.41 8.91
C GLN A 76 -0.35 -9.53 9.06
N ASN A 77 -0.90 -9.03 10.16
CA ASN A 77 -2.34 -8.99 10.39
C ASN A 77 -3.05 -8.06 9.41
N VAL A 78 -2.46 -6.90 9.11
CA VAL A 78 -2.98 -5.96 8.11
C VAL A 78 -3.10 -6.63 6.75
N LEU A 79 -2.00 -7.19 6.24
CA LEU A 79 -1.98 -7.81 4.92
C LEU A 79 -2.97 -8.98 4.83
N ASN A 80 -3.07 -9.80 5.89
CA ASN A 80 -4.03 -10.92 5.94
C ASN A 80 -5.48 -10.42 5.90
N THR A 81 -5.77 -9.32 6.60
CA THR A 81 -7.12 -8.73 6.63
C THR A 81 -7.47 -8.12 5.28
N LEU A 82 -6.54 -7.36 4.67
CA LEU A 82 -6.72 -6.78 3.34
C LEU A 82 -6.89 -7.85 2.26
N PHE A 83 -6.16 -8.96 2.35
CA PHE A 83 -6.29 -10.08 1.43
C PHE A 83 -7.67 -10.74 1.55
N ARG A 84 -8.10 -11.08 2.78
CA ARG A 84 -9.43 -11.68 3.02
C ARG A 84 -10.57 -10.77 2.55
N ALA A 85 -10.37 -9.46 2.60
CA ALA A 85 -11.33 -8.46 2.13
C ALA A 85 -11.30 -8.23 0.60
N ASN A 86 -10.50 -9.00 -0.15
CA ASN A 86 -10.25 -8.84 -1.58
C ASN A 86 -9.74 -7.44 -1.98
N LEU A 87 -9.02 -6.76 -1.09
CA LEU A 87 -8.50 -5.42 -1.35
C LEU A 87 -7.10 -5.41 -1.96
N ILE A 88 -6.32 -6.46 -1.72
CA ILE A 88 -4.97 -6.60 -2.26
C ILE A 88 -4.83 -7.90 -3.04
N LYS A 89 -4.01 -7.86 -4.09
CA LYS A 89 -3.57 -9.04 -4.82
C LYS A 89 -2.42 -9.71 -4.08
N VAL A 90 -2.56 -11.01 -3.84
CA VAL A 90 -1.45 -11.87 -3.39
C VAL A 90 -1.15 -12.90 -4.47
N GLY A 91 0.12 -13.21 -4.66
CA GLY A 91 0.54 -14.32 -5.52
C GLY A 91 0.52 -15.61 -4.71
N TRP A 92 -0.16 -16.64 -5.21
CA TRP A 92 -0.14 -17.97 -4.63
C TRP A 92 1.22 -18.61 -4.90
N VAL A 93 2.01 -18.83 -3.84
CA VAL A 93 3.17 -19.73 -3.90
C VAL A 93 2.68 -21.08 -3.36
N MET A 94 2.73 -22.14 -4.18
CA MET A 94 2.36 -23.52 -3.82
C MET A 94 3.30 -24.12 -2.75
N ARG A 95 3.31 -23.59 -1.53
CA ARG A 95 3.79 -24.28 -0.32
C ARG A 95 2.84 -23.90 0.81
N LYS A 96 2.58 -24.84 1.72
CA LYS A 96 1.57 -24.80 2.79
C LYS A 96 1.65 -23.60 3.77
N ASP A 97 2.56 -22.66 3.54
CA ASP A 97 2.71 -21.40 4.27
C ASP A 97 2.42 -20.25 3.31
N MET A 98 1.43 -19.41 3.62
CA MET A 98 1.05 -18.25 2.82
C MET A 98 2.20 -17.23 2.77
N ARG A 99 3.14 -17.41 1.84
CA ARG A 99 4.23 -16.47 1.59
C ARG A 99 3.80 -15.47 0.53
N TYR A 100 3.59 -14.23 0.97
CA TYR A 100 3.53 -13.07 0.08
C TYR A 100 4.78 -13.08 -0.82
N ARG A 101 4.62 -12.97 -2.15
CA ARG A 101 5.38 -12.04 -3.03
C ARG A 101 5.48 -12.54 -4.48
N PRO A 102 4.53 -12.17 -5.36
CA PRO A 102 4.86 -11.94 -6.75
C PRO A 102 5.62 -10.61 -6.88
N GLU A 103 6.68 -10.60 -7.66
CA GLU A 103 7.41 -9.37 -8.03
C GLU A 103 6.77 -8.77 -9.28
N LYS A 104 6.48 -7.47 -9.26
CA LYS A 104 6.01 -6.72 -10.43
C LYS A 104 7.18 -5.92 -10.97
N ARG A 105 7.32 -5.92 -12.29
CA ARG A 105 8.23 -5.03 -12.99
C ARG A 105 7.50 -3.74 -13.37
N ILE A 106 8.09 -2.60 -13.01
CA ILE A 106 7.66 -1.26 -13.42
C ILE A 106 8.91 -0.58 -14.00
N GLY A 107 8.85 -0.23 -15.28
CA GLY A 107 10.06 0.09 -16.07
C GLY A 107 11.03 -1.08 -16.12
N GLU A 108 12.31 -0.82 -15.91
CA GLU A 108 13.34 -1.87 -15.81
C GLU A 108 13.40 -2.52 -14.43
N THR A 109 12.77 -1.90 -13.42
CA THR A 109 12.94 -2.30 -12.03
C THR A 109 11.92 -3.36 -11.62
N ARG A 110 12.42 -4.51 -11.16
CA ARG A 110 11.61 -5.57 -10.56
C ARG A 110 11.55 -5.35 -9.05
N ARG A 111 10.36 -5.00 -8.52
CA ARG A 111 10.17 -4.77 -7.08
C ARG A 111 8.92 -5.50 -6.57
N ARG A 112 8.84 -5.59 -5.25
CA ARG A 112 7.68 -6.12 -4.53
C ARG A 112 6.82 -4.94 -4.12
N TYR A 113 5.52 -5.04 -4.38
CA TYR A 113 4.56 -4.00 -4.08
C TYR A 113 3.39 -4.56 -3.26
N ILE A 114 2.83 -3.75 -2.38
CA ILE A 114 1.48 -4.00 -1.87
C ILE A 114 0.55 -3.56 -2.99
N THR A 115 -0.05 -4.53 -3.67
CA THR A 115 -0.84 -4.29 -4.88
C THR A 115 -2.31 -4.23 -4.50
N PHE A 116 -2.88 -3.03 -4.41
CA PHE A 116 -4.29 -2.82 -4.16
C PHE A 116 -5.10 -2.91 -5.45
N ILE A 117 -6.30 -3.46 -5.36
CA ILE A 117 -7.27 -3.50 -6.46
C ILE A 117 -8.02 -2.16 -6.48
N ARG A 118 -7.76 -1.31 -7.47
CA ARG A 118 -8.20 0.10 -7.47
C ARG A 118 -9.72 0.24 -7.49
N LYS A 119 -10.43 -0.61 -8.25
CA LYS A 119 -11.90 -0.63 -8.28
C LYS A 119 -12.52 -0.89 -6.90
N GLU A 120 -11.91 -1.79 -6.13
CA GLU A 120 -12.40 -2.16 -4.79
C GLU A 120 -12.19 -1.03 -3.77
N LEU A 121 -11.26 -0.13 -4.05
CA LEU A 121 -11.01 1.06 -3.23
C LEU A 121 -11.98 2.20 -3.55
N LYS A 122 -12.26 2.47 -4.83
CA LYS A 122 -13.12 3.59 -5.26
C LYS A 122 -14.54 3.53 -4.67
N GLU A 123 -15.05 2.34 -4.40
CA GLU A 123 -16.41 2.13 -3.88
C GLU A 123 -16.52 2.24 -2.34
N ARG A 124 -15.40 2.46 -1.62
CA ARG A 124 -15.35 2.35 -0.15
C ARG A 124 -14.92 3.67 0.51
N LYS A 125 -15.68 4.18 1.49
CA LYS A 125 -15.24 5.31 2.34
C LYS A 125 -13.99 4.93 3.15
N GLY A 126 -12.99 5.82 3.21
CA GLY A 126 -11.76 5.63 4.00
C GLY A 126 -10.63 4.88 3.29
N THR A 127 -10.70 4.75 1.97
CA THR A 127 -9.69 4.09 1.13
C THR A 127 -8.87 5.12 0.33
N ILE A 128 -7.93 4.59 -0.45
CA ILE A 128 -7.01 5.38 -1.27
C ILE A 128 -7.71 5.76 -2.57
N ASN A 129 -7.74 7.05 -2.89
CA ASN A 129 -8.11 7.54 -4.20
C ASN A 129 -6.85 8.14 -4.84
N ALA A 130 -6.33 7.45 -5.84
CA ALA A 130 -5.22 7.87 -6.70
C ALA A 130 -5.72 7.97 -8.12
#